data_AF-A0A377N8B8-F1
#
_entry.id   AF-A0A377N8B8-F1
#
_cell.length_a   1.000
_cell.length_b   1.000
_cell.length_c   1.000
_cell.angle_alpha   90.00
_cell.angle_beta   90.00
_cell.angle_gamma   90.00
#
_symmetry.space_group_name_H-M   'P 1'
#
loop_
_entity.id
_entity.type
_entity.pdbx_description
1 polymer ?
#
loop_
_entity_poly.entity_id
_entity_poly.type
_entity_poly.pdbx_seq_one_letter_code
_entity_poly.pdbx_strand_id
1 'polypeptide(L)'
;MRCLREKLQLANAYFGTDYSEPEISYQQRGTSAGSAYLQHWQIRLNPILLIENQQPFVDEVVPHELAHLLVYRRFGRAAAPHGKEWRWMMEQVLGVSASRTHKFETASVQSKTYPYLCACQEHQLTVRRHNRVMRKEAEYRCRHCGELLRFHVKGTG
;
A
#
# COMPACT_ATOMS: atom_id res chain seq x y z
N MET A 1 -3.59 2.48 -19.31
CA MET A 1 -2.48 3.32 -18.80
C MET A 1 -1.21 2.95 -19.55
N ARG A 2 -0.44 3.89 -20.12
CA ARG A 2 0.65 3.56 -21.09
C ARG A 2 1.77 2.69 -20.46
N CYS A 3 2.33 3.13 -19.33
CA CYS A 3 3.39 2.38 -18.61
C CYS A 3 2.97 0.93 -18.32
N LEU A 4 1.74 0.71 -17.85
CA LEU A 4 1.21 -0.65 -17.61
C LEU A 4 1.32 -1.53 -18.85
N ARG A 5 0.83 -1.05 -20.00
CA ARG A 5 0.82 -1.84 -21.24
C ARG A 5 2.22 -2.12 -21.75
N GLU A 6 3.11 -1.14 -21.68
CA GLU A 6 4.51 -1.32 -22.08
C GLU A 6 5.19 -2.40 -21.23
N LYS A 7 5.04 -2.34 -19.90
CA LYS A 7 5.63 -3.32 -18.98
C LYS A 7 4.99 -4.70 -19.11
N LEU A 8 3.68 -4.77 -19.32
CA LEU A 8 2.99 -6.03 -19.61
C LEU A 8 3.48 -6.64 -20.93
N GLN A 9 3.68 -5.83 -21.96
CA GLN A 9 4.19 -6.30 -23.24
C GLN A 9 5.61 -6.85 -23.12
N LEU A 10 6.48 -6.23 -22.32
CA LEU A 10 7.81 -6.77 -22.02
C LEU A 10 7.72 -8.15 -21.38
N ALA A 11 6.83 -8.32 -20.38
CA ALA A 11 6.62 -9.63 -19.75
C ALA A 11 6.08 -10.67 -20.74
N ASN A 12 5.10 -10.30 -21.56
CA ASN A 12 4.53 -11.17 -22.59
C ASN A 12 5.58 -11.63 -23.61
N ALA A 13 6.41 -10.69 -24.10
CA ALA A 13 7.52 -11.01 -25.00
C ALA A 13 8.56 -11.92 -24.34
N TYR A 14 8.94 -11.64 -23.09
CA TYR A 14 9.94 -12.42 -22.35
C TYR A 14 9.47 -13.87 -22.10
N PHE A 15 8.19 -14.05 -21.80
CA PHE A 15 7.64 -15.38 -21.47
C PHE A 15 7.01 -16.13 -22.65
N GLY A 16 6.86 -15.49 -23.81
CA GLY A 16 6.07 -16.05 -24.90
C GLY A 16 4.61 -16.26 -24.49
N THR A 17 4.05 -15.33 -23.71
CA THR A 17 2.68 -15.38 -23.18
C THR A 17 1.84 -14.23 -23.72
N ASP A 18 0.54 -14.28 -23.44
CA ASP A 18 -0.39 -13.20 -23.72
C ASP A 18 -1.27 -12.91 -22.50
N TYR A 19 -0.65 -12.44 -21.42
CA TYR A 19 -1.39 -11.97 -20.25
C TYR A 19 -2.24 -10.76 -20.64
N SER A 20 -3.53 -10.79 -20.26
CA SER A 20 -4.45 -9.67 -20.46
C SER A 20 -4.08 -8.44 -19.62
N GLU A 21 -4.48 -7.25 -20.05
CA GLU A 21 -4.31 -6.02 -19.26
C GLU A 21 -5.09 -6.16 -17.93
N PRO A 22 -4.43 -5.97 -16.76
CA PRO A 22 -5.11 -6.01 -15.48
C PRO A 22 -6.04 -4.80 -15.30
N GLU A 23 -7.12 -5.00 -14.56
CA GLU A 23 -8.05 -3.91 -14.23
C GLU A 23 -7.33 -2.87 -13.35
N ILE A 24 -7.56 -1.58 -13.62
CA ILE A 24 -7.11 -0.49 -12.77
C ILE A 24 -8.29 0.05 -11.96
N SER A 25 -8.13 0.06 -10.63
CA SER A 25 -9.08 0.68 -9.70
C SER A 25 -8.41 1.80 -8.90
N TYR A 26 -9.12 2.90 -8.69
CA TYR A 26 -8.63 4.07 -7.94
C TYR A 26 -9.18 4.12 -6.51
N GLN A 27 -9.40 2.96 -5.90
CA GLN A 27 -10.05 2.83 -4.59
C GLN A 27 -9.06 2.69 -3.42
N GLN A 28 -7.74 2.68 -3.68
CA GLN A 28 -6.75 2.61 -2.61
C GLN A 28 -6.80 3.86 -1.74
N ARG A 29 -6.70 3.68 -0.42
CA ARG A 29 -6.75 4.76 0.58
C ARG A 29 -5.60 4.63 1.56
N GLY A 30 -5.38 5.70 2.34
CA GLY A 30 -4.31 5.77 3.32
C GLY A 30 -2.95 6.00 2.68
N THR A 31 -1.88 5.62 3.36
CA THR A 31 -0.51 5.92 2.94
C THR A 31 0.07 4.94 1.90
N SER A 32 -0.66 3.86 1.58
CA SER A 32 -0.25 2.94 0.52
C SER A 32 -0.50 3.57 -0.86
N ALA A 33 0.53 3.62 -1.69
CA ALA A 33 0.45 4.14 -3.06
C ALA A 33 -0.31 3.20 -3.98
N GLY A 34 -0.04 1.90 -3.90
CA GLY A 34 -0.71 0.87 -4.68
C GLY A 34 -0.90 -0.43 -3.92
N SER A 35 -1.69 -1.34 -4.51
CA SER A 35 -1.72 -2.75 -4.13
C SER A 35 -2.19 -3.64 -5.29
N ALA A 36 -1.60 -4.82 -5.40
CA ALA A 36 -2.01 -5.86 -6.33
C ALA A 36 -3.07 -6.78 -5.71
N TYR A 37 -4.26 -6.85 -6.34
CA TYR A 37 -5.29 -7.80 -5.97
C TYR A 37 -5.17 -9.08 -6.80
N LEU A 38 -4.27 -9.96 -6.34
CA LEU A 38 -3.78 -11.14 -7.06
C LEU A 38 -4.89 -12.01 -7.70
N GLN A 39 -5.94 -12.32 -6.94
CA GLN A 39 -7.01 -13.22 -7.39
C GLN A 39 -7.91 -12.60 -8.47
N HIS A 40 -8.00 -11.27 -8.51
CA HIS A 40 -8.87 -10.54 -9.42
C HIS A 40 -8.13 -9.95 -10.62
N TRP A 41 -6.81 -10.19 -10.72
CA TRP A 41 -5.98 -9.60 -11.77
C TRP A 41 -6.17 -8.08 -11.88
N GLN A 42 -6.08 -7.40 -10.73
CA GLN A 42 -6.40 -5.99 -10.58
C GLN A 42 -5.28 -5.25 -9.84
N ILE A 43 -4.97 -4.04 -10.27
CA ILE A 43 -4.10 -3.09 -9.57
C ILE A 43 -4.97 -1.99 -8.97
N ARG A 44 -4.81 -1.75 -7.67
CA ARG A 44 -5.48 -0.65 -6.96
C ARG A 44 -4.48 0.47 -6.72
N LEU A 45 -4.81 1.68 -7.13
CA LEU A 45 -3.96 2.87 -7.03
C LEU A 45 -4.62 3.90 -6.13
N ASN A 46 -3.78 4.64 -5.40
CA ASN A 46 -4.24 5.75 -4.56
C ASN A 46 -4.37 7.00 -5.44
N PRO A 47 -5.59 7.51 -5.69
CA PRO A 47 -5.78 8.61 -6.63
C PRO A 47 -5.16 9.91 -6.13
N ILE A 48 -5.11 10.14 -4.81
CA ILE A 48 -4.53 11.38 -4.25
C ILE A 48 -3.01 11.36 -4.48
N LEU A 49 -2.35 10.28 -4.07
CA LEU A 49 -0.90 10.14 -4.29
C LEU A 49 -0.53 10.14 -5.78
N LEU A 50 -1.38 9.57 -6.64
CA LEU A 50 -1.18 9.63 -8.09
C LEU A 50 -1.24 11.08 -8.61
N ILE A 51 -2.22 11.88 -8.18
CA ILE A 51 -2.35 13.28 -8.61
C ILE A 51 -1.17 14.12 -8.10
N GLU A 52 -0.76 13.90 -6.85
CA GLU A 52 0.32 14.67 -6.21
C GLU A 52 1.71 14.34 -6.79
N ASN A 53 1.94 13.08 -7.18
CA ASN A 53 3.27 12.61 -7.59
C ASN A 53 3.37 12.29 -9.09
N GLN A 54 2.26 12.29 -9.84
CA GLN A 54 2.19 12.22 -11.30
C GLN A 54 3.03 11.08 -11.92
N GLN A 55 3.97 11.43 -12.81
CA GLN A 55 4.76 10.47 -13.58
C GLN A 55 5.65 9.58 -12.72
N PRO A 56 6.39 10.09 -11.69
CA PRO A 56 7.07 9.24 -10.71
C PRO A 56 6.18 8.15 -10.09
N PHE A 57 4.92 8.46 -9.76
CA PHE A 57 3.99 7.46 -9.26
C PHE A 57 3.74 6.37 -10.32
N VAL A 58 3.48 6.77 -11.56
CA VAL A 58 3.22 5.83 -12.65
C VAL A 58 4.44 4.94 -12.94
N ASP A 59 5.65 5.52 -12.93
CA ASP A 59 6.89 4.81 -13.27
C ASP A 59 7.36 3.87 -12.16
N GLU A 60 7.01 4.15 -10.91
CA GLU A 60 7.45 3.33 -9.79
C GLU A 60 6.36 2.37 -9.29
N VAL A 61 5.12 2.81 -9.12
CA VAL A 61 4.05 2.04 -8.46
C VAL A 61 3.42 1.03 -9.41
N VAL A 62 3.14 1.43 -10.64
CA VAL A 62 2.46 0.56 -11.61
C VAL A 62 3.27 -0.70 -11.94
N PRO A 63 4.57 -0.62 -12.30
CA PRO A 63 5.34 -1.84 -12.52
C PRO A 63 5.55 -2.65 -11.24
N HIS A 64 5.63 -2.00 -10.07
CA HIS A 64 5.71 -2.69 -8.78
C HIS A 64 4.50 -3.60 -8.54
N GLU A 65 3.28 -3.05 -8.71
CA GLU A 65 2.06 -3.82 -8.52
C GLU A 65 1.83 -4.85 -9.63
N LEU A 66 2.19 -4.51 -10.88
CA LEU A 66 2.17 -5.48 -11.98
C LEU A 66 3.10 -6.67 -11.71
N ALA A 67 4.29 -6.44 -11.15
CA ALA A 67 5.23 -7.50 -10.82
C ALA A 67 4.64 -8.49 -9.81
N HIS A 68 3.89 -8.01 -8.80
CA HIS A 68 3.19 -8.91 -7.86
C HIS A 68 2.16 -9.79 -8.57
N LEU A 69 1.38 -9.22 -9.49
CA LEU A 69 0.40 -9.97 -10.28
C LEU A 69 1.09 -11.05 -11.13
N LEU A 70 2.12 -10.68 -11.89
CA LEU A 70 2.85 -11.60 -12.77
C LEU A 70 3.56 -12.71 -12.01
N VAL A 71 4.21 -12.37 -10.88
CA VAL A 71 4.85 -13.35 -9.99
C VAL A 71 3.81 -14.34 -9.48
N TYR A 72 2.65 -13.86 -9.02
CA TYR A 72 1.58 -14.74 -8.55
C TYR A 72 1.06 -15.66 -9.66
N ARG A 73 0.87 -15.14 -10.89
CA ARG A 73 0.44 -15.97 -12.03
C ARG A 73 1.45 -17.06 -12.38
N ARG A 74 2.75 -16.76 -12.27
CA ARG A 74 3.80 -17.67 -12.72
C ARG A 74 4.24 -18.67 -11.64
N PHE A 75 4.29 -18.25 -10.39
CA PHE A 75 4.86 -19.02 -9.28
C PHE A 75 3.82 -19.38 -8.21
N GLY A 76 2.60 -18.86 -8.30
CA GLY A 76 1.53 -19.13 -7.36
C GLY A 76 1.79 -18.54 -5.97
N ARG A 77 1.10 -19.11 -4.96
CA ARG A 77 1.11 -18.64 -3.57
C ARG A 77 2.45 -18.85 -2.84
N ALA A 78 3.33 -19.70 -3.36
CA ALA A 78 4.61 -20.01 -2.73
C ALA A 78 5.63 -18.86 -2.86
N ALA A 79 5.46 -17.97 -3.84
CA ALA A 79 6.35 -16.83 -4.02
C ALA A 79 6.16 -15.81 -2.89
N ALA A 80 7.26 -15.47 -2.22
CA ALA A 80 7.25 -14.46 -1.16
C ALA A 80 7.03 -13.05 -1.74
N PRO A 81 6.25 -12.20 -1.06
CA PRO A 81 6.16 -10.77 -1.41
C PRO A 81 7.56 -10.15 -1.41
N HIS A 82 7.91 -9.47 -2.51
CA HIS A 82 9.23 -8.86 -2.71
C HIS A 82 10.42 -9.85 -2.59
N GLY A 83 10.18 -11.14 -2.80
CA GLY A 83 11.19 -12.20 -2.80
C GLY A 83 12.08 -12.23 -4.05
N LYS A 84 12.85 -13.32 -4.23
CA LYS A 84 13.78 -13.47 -5.35
C LYS A 84 13.06 -13.43 -6.71
N GLU A 85 11.88 -14.04 -6.82
CA GLU A 85 11.06 -14.05 -8.03
C GLU A 85 10.55 -12.65 -8.37
N TRP A 86 10.15 -11.88 -7.35
CA TRP A 86 9.68 -10.51 -7.54
C TRP A 86 10.81 -9.58 -7.96
N ARG A 87 11.98 -9.67 -7.32
CA ARG A 87 13.16 -8.89 -7.72
C ARG A 87 13.56 -9.19 -9.16
N TRP A 88 13.62 -10.47 -9.52
CA TRP A 88 13.90 -10.90 -10.88
C TRP A 88 12.86 -10.37 -11.88
N MET A 89 11.56 -10.44 -11.55
CA MET A 89 10.50 -9.89 -12.39
C MET A 89 10.70 -8.38 -12.61
N MET A 90 10.97 -7.62 -11.55
CA MET A 90 11.20 -6.18 -11.66
C MET A 90 12.41 -5.86 -12.55
N GLU A 91 13.56 -6.46 -12.26
CA GLU A 91 14.83 -6.04 -12.86
C GLU A 91 15.08 -6.67 -14.23
N GLN A 92 14.82 -7.97 -14.38
CA GLN A 92 15.18 -8.72 -15.58
C GLN A 92 14.07 -8.78 -16.62
N VAL A 93 12.81 -8.64 -16.19
CA VAL A 93 11.65 -8.77 -17.08
C VAL A 93 11.02 -7.41 -17.36
N LEU A 94 10.73 -6.63 -16.31
CA LEU A 94 10.10 -5.31 -16.44
C LEU A 94 11.12 -4.19 -16.65
N GLY A 95 12.41 -4.45 -16.43
CA GLY A 95 13.48 -3.46 -16.62
C GLY A 95 13.34 -2.24 -15.69
N VAL A 96 12.90 -2.45 -14.45
CA VAL A 96 12.79 -1.41 -13.42
C VAL A 96 13.52 -1.83 -12.15
N SER A 97 14.02 -0.86 -11.38
CA SER A 97 14.68 -1.15 -10.11
C SER A 97 13.71 -1.80 -9.13
N ALA A 98 14.15 -2.86 -8.45
CA ALA A 98 13.37 -3.56 -7.43
C ALA A 98 13.29 -2.80 -6.09
N SER A 99 12.87 -1.52 -6.14
CA SER A 99 12.63 -0.74 -4.93
C SER A 99 11.32 -1.17 -4.26
N ARG A 100 11.40 -1.42 -2.95
CA ARG A 100 10.25 -1.79 -2.12
C ARG A 100 9.46 -0.57 -1.61
N THR A 101 10.09 0.60 -1.65
CA THR A 101 9.60 1.81 -0.98
C THR A 101 9.71 2.99 -1.93
N HIS A 102 8.62 3.74 -2.03
CA HIS A 102 8.58 5.04 -2.69
C HIS A 102 8.74 6.13 -1.63
N LYS A 103 9.28 7.28 -2.01
CA LYS A 103 9.44 8.45 -1.13
C LYS A 103 8.39 9.52 -1.44
N PHE A 104 7.11 9.12 -1.48
CA PHE A 104 6.02 10.08 -1.64
C PHE A 104 5.66 10.68 -0.29
N GLU A 105 5.43 12.00 -0.27
CA GLU A 105 4.83 12.65 0.89
C GLU A 105 3.43 12.08 1.11
N THR A 106 3.10 11.74 2.36
CA THR A 106 1.82 11.05 2.68
C THR A 106 0.93 11.84 3.61
N ALA A 107 1.31 13.07 3.97
CA ALA A 107 0.57 13.91 4.90
C ALA A 107 -0.89 14.15 4.44
N SER A 108 -1.11 14.33 3.14
CA SER A 108 -2.43 14.53 2.50
C SER A 108 -3.36 13.32 2.61
N VAL A 109 -2.80 12.11 2.69
CA VAL A 109 -3.54 10.84 2.73
C VAL A 109 -3.44 10.13 4.09
N GLN A 110 -2.76 10.74 5.05
CA GLN A 110 -2.60 10.19 6.38
C GLN A 110 -3.98 10.11 7.05
N SER A 111 -4.29 8.92 7.57
CA SER A 111 -5.55 8.74 8.28
C SER A 111 -5.57 9.60 9.55
N LYS A 112 -6.72 10.24 9.80
CA LYS A 112 -6.97 10.97 11.05
C LYS A 112 -6.57 10.13 12.26
N THR A 113 -5.82 10.73 13.18
CA THR A 113 -5.55 10.14 14.49
C THR A 113 -6.35 10.86 15.55
N TYR A 114 -6.54 10.16 16.68
CA TYR A 114 -7.27 10.65 17.82
C TYR A 114 -6.32 10.64 19.03
N PRO A 115 -6.19 11.77 19.74
CA PRO A 115 -5.32 11.85 20.90
C PRO A 115 -5.90 11.08 22.09
N TYR A 116 -5.04 10.32 22.74
CA TYR A 116 -5.32 9.57 23.97
C TYR A 116 -4.23 9.89 24.99
N LEU A 117 -4.58 9.92 26.26
CA LEU A 117 -3.66 10.18 27.36
C LEU A 117 -3.60 9.00 28.32
N CYS A 118 -2.42 8.78 28.89
CA CYS A 118 -2.25 8.11 30.19
C CYS A 118 -1.50 9.06 31.14
N ALA A 119 -1.15 8.64 32.36
CA ALA A 119 -0.42 9.49 33.29
C ALA A 119 0.99 9.87 32.82
N CYS A 120 1.58 9.16 31.85
CA CYS A 120 2.96 9.39 31.43
C CYS A 120 3.13 10.14 30.10
N GLN A 121 2.15 10.09 29.18
CA GLN A 121 2.28 10.71 27.85
C GLN A 121 0.98 10.78 27.04
N GLU A 122 1.05 11.50 25.92
CA GLU A 122 0.05 11.47 24.84
C GLU A 122 0.35 10.37 23.81
N HIS A 123 -0.71 9.78 23.26
CA HIS A 123 -0.70 8.76 22.23
C HIS A 123 -1.66 9.15 21.11
N GLN A 124 -1.30 8.80 19.88
CA GLN A 124 -2.15 8.99 18.71
C GLN A 124 -2.71 7.63 18.27
N LEU A 125 -4.00 7.39 18.52
CA LEU A 125 -4.69 6.19 18.05
C LEU A 125 -5.25 6.41 16.66
N THR A 126 -5.08 5.44 15.77
CA THR A 126 -5.70 5.47 14.44
C THR A 126 -7.22 5.44 14.54
N VAL A 127 -7.93 5.92 13.51
CA VAL A 127 -9.40 5.83 13.42
C VAL A 127 -9.94 4.45 13.80
N ARG A 128 -9.29 3.37 13.32
CA ARG A 128 -9.71 2.00 13.62
C ARG A 128 -9.65 1.69 15.12
N ARG A 129 -8.53 2.04 15.78
CA ARG A 129 -8.36 1.81 17.22
C ARG A 129 -9.33 2.68 18.03
N HIS A 130 -9.46 3.95 17.66
CA HIS A 130 -10.42 4.86 18.27
C HIS A 130 -11.86 4.32 18.17
N ASN A 131 -12.31 3.90 16.98
CA ASN A 131 -13.65 3.35 16.79
C ASN A 131 -13.90 2.08 17.62
N ARG A 132 -12.90 1.20 17.75
CA ARG A 132 -13.01 0.01 18.62
C ARG A 132 -13.16 0.38 20.09
N VAL A 133 -12.44 1.40 20.56
CA VAL A 133 -12.62 1.92 21.93
C VAL A 133 -14.03 2.51 22.09
N MET A 134 -14.50 3.32 21.14
CA MET A 134 -15.83 3.94 21.17
C MET A 134 -16.96 2.90 21.17
N ARG A 135 -16.77 1.77 20.48
CA ARG A 135 -17.69 0.63 20.47
C ARG A 135 -17.52 -0.34 21.65
N LYS A 136 -16.59 -0.06 22.57
CA LYS A 136 -16.23 -0.92 23.72
C LYS A 136 -15.75 -2.33 23.30
N GLU A 137 -15.20 -2.46 22.10
CA GLU A 137 -14.65 -3.72 21.54
C GLU A 137 -13.15 -3.90 21.86
N ALA A 138 -12.50 -2.86 22.39
CA ALA A 138 -11.09 -2.91 22.75
C ALA A 138 -10.74 -1.85 23.79
N GLU A 139 -9.77 -2.20 24.61
CA GLU A 139 -9.02 -1.28 25.47
C GLU A 139 -7.55 -1.32 25.07
N TYR A 140 -6.88 -0.17 25.08
CA TYR A 140 -5.46 -0.07 24.78
C TYR A 140 -4.72 0.45 26.00
N ARG A 141 -3.53 -0.09 26.27
CA ARG A 141 -2.67 0.31 27.39
C ARG A 141 -1.36 0.90 26.89
N CYS A 142 -0.82 1.84 27.66
CA CYS A 142 0.50 2.40 27.41
C CYS A 142 1.55 1.30 27.59
N ARG A 143 2.51 1.21 26.66
CA ARG A 143 3.62 0.24 26.76
C ARG A 143 4.67 0.63 27.81
N HIS A 144 4.69 1.89 28.23
CA HIS A 144 5.63 2.41 29.22
C HIS A 144 5.12 2.24 30.65
N CYS A 145 3.92 2.75 30.96
CA CYS A 145 3.37 2.68 32.32
C CYS A 145 2.30 1.59 32.53
N GLY A 146 1.83 0.90 31.48
CA GLY A 146 0.79 -0.13 31.57
C GLY A 146 -0.64 0.38 31.79
N GLU A 147 -0.81 1.69 31.99
CA GLU A 147 -2.11 2.30 32.23
C GLU A 147 -3.02 2.31 31.00
N LEU A 148 -4.32 2.34 31.26
CA LEU A 148 -5.35 2.44 30.22
C LEU A 148 -5.28 3.80 29.52
N LEU A 149 -5.29 3.77 28.19
CA LEU A 149 -5.35 4.97 27.37
C LEU A 149 -6.77 5.55 27.40
N ARG A 150 -6.89 6.82 27.78
CA ARG A 150 -8.17 7.55 27.84
C ARG A 150 -8.25 8.56 26.70
N PHE A 151 -9.40 8.61 26.01
CA PHE A 151 -9.59 9.53 24.89
C PHE A 151 -9.56 10.98 25.41
N HIS A 152 -8.74 11.82 24.79
CA HIS A 152 -8.63 13.23 25.13
C HIS A 152 -9.35 14.07 24.09
N VAL A 153 -10.48 14.66 24.43
CA VAL A 153 -11.16 15.62 23.56
C VAL A 153 -10.41 16.94 23.68
N LYS A 154 -9.66 17.34 22.65
CA LYS A 154 -9.18 18.72 22.57
C LYS A 154 -10.43 19.61 22.43
N GLY A 155 -10.74 20.37 23.48
CA GLY A 155 -11.86 21.30 23.48
C GLY A 155 -11.72 22.28 22.32
N THR A 156 -12.75 22.41 21.49
CA THR A 156 -12.89 23.55 20.60
C THR A 156 -13.25 24.76 21.46
N GLY A 157 -12.23 25.54 21.81
CA GLY A 157 -12.40 26.95 22.15
C GLY A 157 -12.48 27.78 20.88
#